data_AF-A0A5A7S187-F1
#
_entry.id   AF-A0A5A7S187-F1
#
_cell.length_a   1.000
_cell.length_b   1.000
_cell.length_c   1.000
_cell.angle_alpha   90.00
_cell.angle_beta   90.00
_cell.angle_gamma   90.00
#
_symmetry.space_group_name_H-M   'P 1'
#
loop_
_entity.id
_entity.type
_entity.pdbx_description
1 polymer ?
#
loop_
_entity_poly.entity_id
_entity_poly.type
_entity_poly.pdbx_seq_one_letter_code
_entity_poly.pdbx_strand_id
1 'polypeptide(L)'
;MTVKVKARISETGQLVSAANNDDWALVHPSTGRGPDMYCPDSDDRCRSKLIAVEKQNKTKGTVTRFFRFPKNSRRCTHAEVEHGVEVRSTPTASGGESDEHLWLKQFVLDVAQRCGYAAELEHSLPGVRADVWVPGATRARVEVQRVPTDIPTRTGDYPDVVWLLRETAITQSTKKYLFGSPCVQVRISKKLARTTETILIPGRPWEGDTEVEISASATVLHLRHGPHVVPGEKFFETHPIPLEKFLRQVWSGERVWYPRGTAHSFAGWVLATEYERYQQWLKAQQDIQHALRAVNAAIDERADRPARPDPAPAHPGPAPSQPAPAPTPTTPSDPATLAARHPAADKGNLTQTAQSALVMQQPEPDWMQWIDLQLSPDVPNGWWKRLKKRLRVGRRQ
;
A
#
# COMPACT_ATOMS: atom_id res chain seq x y z
N MET A 1 -45.50 1.08 -19.99
CA MET A 1 -45.14 -0.32 -20.30
C MET A 1 -45.74 -1.13 -19.18
N THR A 2 -46.74 -1.94 -19.47
CA THR A 2 -47.42 -2.76 -18.47
C THR A 2 -46.52 -3.92 -18.04
N VAL A 3 -46.45 -4.19 -16.72
CA VAL A 3 -45.54 -5.16 -16.09
C VAL A 3 -46.28 -5.95 -15.01
N LYS A 4 -45.67 -7.01 -14.45
CA LYS A 4 -46.24 -7.78 -13.34
C LYS A 4 -45.34 -7.70 -12.11
N VAL A 5 -45.92 -7.76 -10.91
CA VAL A 5 -45.18 -7.71 -9.63
C VAL A 5 -45.22 -9.03 -8.86
N LYS A 6 -45.96 -10.01 -9.38
CA LYS A 6 -45.94 -11.40 -8.94
C LYS A 6 -45.68 -12.31 -10.13
N ALA A 7 -45.05 -13.45 -9.88
CA ALA A 7 -44.87 -14.52 -10.84
C ALA A 7 -45.02 -15.88 -10.15
N ARG A 8 -45.22 -16.93 -10.94
CA ARG A 8 -45.26 -18.32 -10.48
C ARG A 8 -44.03 -19.06 -10.97
N ILE A 9 -43.29 -19.71 -10.09
CA ILE A 9 -42.17 -20.58 -10.46
C ILE A 9 -42.74 -21.87 -11.09
N SER A 10 -42.17 -22.31 -12.22
CA SER A 10 -42.73 -23.44 -12.97
C SER A 10 -42.58 -24.77 -12.25
N GLU A 11 -41.45 -24.96 -11.57
CA GLU A 11 -41.06 -26.22 -10.94
C GLU A 11 -41.87 -26.47 -9.66
N THR A 12 -42.06 -25.42 -8.85
CA THR A 12 -42.68 -25.53 -7.52
C THR A 12 -44.12 -25.04 -7.48
N GLY A 13 -44.56 -24.27 -8.49
CA GLY A 13 -45.85 -23.57 -8.44
C GLY A 13 -45.88 -22.42 -7.43
N GLN A 14 -44.77 -22.13 -6.75
CA GLN A 14 -44.67 -21.08 -5.75
C GLN A 14 -44.91 -19.71 -6.38
N LEU A 15 -45.73 -18.89 -5.73
CA LEU A 15 -45.88 -17.48 -6.06
C LEU A 15 -44.76 -16.67 -5.43
N VAL A 16 -44.09 -15.86 -6.24
CA VAL A 16 -43.02 -14.96 -5.84
C VAL A 16 -43.41 -13.51 -6.10
N SER A 17 -42.96 -12.60 -5.25
CA SER A 17 -43.22 -11.17 -5.38
C SER A 17 -41.94 -10.35 -5.66
N ALA A 18 -42.02 -9.42 -6.61
CA ALA A 18 -40.95 -8.47 -6.89
C ALA A 18 -40.69 -7.47 -5.73
N ALA A 19 -41.62 -7.36 -4.79
CA ALA A 19 -41.50 -6.51 -3.60
C ALA A 19 -40.77 -7.20 -2.45
N ASN A 20 -40.72 -8.53 -2.43
CA ASN A 20 -40.07 -9.31 -1.37
C ASN A 20 -38.62 -9.60 -1.77
N ASN A 21 -37.67 -9.38 -0.86
CA ASN A 21 -36.24 -9.52 -1.15
C ASN A 21 -35.80 -10.98 -1.35
N ASP A 22 -36.36 -11.91 -0.58
CA ASP A 22 -35.99 -13.33 -0.63
C ASP A 22 -36.55 -13.96 -1.92
N ASP A 23 -37.81 -13.65 -2.25
CA ASP A 23 -38.44 -14.02 -3.51
C ASP A 23 -37.65 -13.48 -4.72
N TRP A 24 -37.17 -12.24 -4.63
CA TRP A 24 -36.39 -11.61 -5.69
C TRP A 24 -35.03 -12.27 -5.88
N ALA A 25 -34.32 -12.57 -4.79
CA ALA A 25 -33.04 -13.26 -4.84
C ALA A 25 -33.15 -14.65 -5.48
N LEU A 26 -34.27 -15.36 -5.23
CA LEU A 26 -34.55 -16.67 -5.82
C LEU A 26 -34.72 -16.61 -7.35
N VAL A 27 -35.40 -15.58 -7.86
CA VAL A 27 -35.77 -15.50 -9.29
C VAL A 27 -34.90 -14.59 -10.14
N HIS A 28 -34.09 -13.76 -9.51
CA HIS A 28 -33.08 -12.91 -10.13
C HIS A 28 -31.73 -13.13 -9.44
N PRO A 29 -31.19 -14.37 -9.50
CA PRO A 29 -29.92 -14.68 -8.87
C PRO A 29 -28.80 -13.90 -9.55
N SER A 30 -27.81 -13.52 -8.76
CA SER A 30 -26.64 -12.78 -9.25
C SER A 30 -25.72 -13.62 -10.16
N THR A 31 -25.81 -14.93 -10.04
CA THR A 31 -25.00 -15.92 -10.75
C THR A 31 -25.90 -17.05 -11.24
N GLY A 32 -25.62 -17.55 -12.44
CA GLY A 32 -26.41 -18.62 -13.05
C GLY A 32 -27.76 -18.16 -13.63
N ARG A 33 -28.59 -19.13 -13.98
CA ARG A 33 -29.91 -18.93 -14.57
C ARG A 33 -30.97 -19.09 -13.49
N GLY A 34 -31.79 -18.06 -13.28
CA GLY A 34 -32.96 -18.15 -12.42
C GLY A 34 -34.01 -19.14 -12.93
N PRO A 35 -34.91 -19.63 -12.06
CA PRO A 35 -35.97 -20.56 -12.45
C PRO A 35 -36.90 -19.96 -13.51
N ASP A 36 -37.55 -20.84 -14.27
CA ASP A 36 -38.54 -20.41 -15.24
C ASP A 36 -39.80 -19.89 -14.52
N MET A 37 -40.19 -18.66 -14.86
CA MET A 37 -41.33 -17.97 -14.26
C MET A 37 -42.48 -17.81 -15.23
N TYR A 38 -43.69 -17.87 -14.72
CA TYR A 38 -44.92 -17.77 -15.48
C TYR A 38 -45.90 -16.79 -14.83
N CYS A 39 -46.90 -16.38 -15.60
CA CYS A 39 -48.02 -15.58 -15.11
C CYS A 39 -48.62 -16.21 -13.83
N PRO A 40 -48.83 -15.42 -12.75
CA PRO A 40 -49.29 -15.94 -11.46
C PRO A 40 -50.76 -16.38 -11.48
N ASP A 41 -51.55 -15.81 -12.40
CA ASP A 41 -52.98 -16.08 -12.51
C ASP A 41 -53.24 -17.58 -12.78
N SER A 42 -53.95 -18.21 -11.85
CA SER A 42 -54.16 -19.65 -11.75
C SER A 42 -55.32 -20.15 -12.60
N ASP A 43 -56.27 -19.28 -12.92
CA ASP A 43 -57.59 -19.70 -13.42
C ASP A 43 -57.53 -20.28 -14.83
N ASP A 44 -56.46 -19.99 -15.60
CA ASP A 44 -56.29 -20.45 -16.98
C ASP A 44 -55.01 -21.27 -17.23
N ARG A 45 -54.31 -21.76 -16.19
CA ARG A 45 -52.96 -22.36 -16.34
C ARG A 45 -52.05 -21.53 -17.25
N CYS A 46 -52.12 -20.20 -17.13
CA CYS A 46 -51.44 -19.31 -18.06
C CYS A 46 -49.94 -19.61 -18.12
N ARG A 47 -49.47 -20.04 -19.30
CA ARG A 47 -48.06 -20.43 -19.56
C ARG A 47 -47.27 -19.31 -20.23
N SER A 48 -47.71 -18.06 -20.12
CA SER A 48 -46.92 -16.94 -20.60
C SER A 48 -45.72 -16.74 -19.70
N LYS A 49 -44.53 -16.94 -20.28
CA LYS A 49 -43.24 -16.87 -19.59
C LYS A 49 -42.91 -15.44 -19.21
N LEU A 50 -42.36 -15.26 -18.02
CA LEU A 50 -41.91 -13.99 -17.49
C LEU A 50 -40.39 -14.02 -17.23
N ILE A 51 -39.78 -12.84 -17.23
CA ILE A 51 -38.41 -12.61 -16.80
C ILE A 51 -38.39 -11.51 -15.74
N ALA A 52 -37.53 -11.67 -14.74
CA ALA A 52 -37.27 -10.65 -13.72
C ALA A 52 -36.40 -9.53 -14.31
N VAL A 53 -36.71 -8.29 -13.95
CA VAL A 53 -35.97 -7.10 -14.38
C VAL A 53 -35.79 -6.15 -13.20
N GLU A 54 -34.54 -5.77 -12.97
CA GLU A 54 -34.18 -4.70 -12.04
C GLU A 54 -33.70 -3.46 -12.82
N LYS A 55 -34.18 -2.28 -12.43
CA LYS A 55 -33.67 -0.99 -12.90
C LYS A 55 -33.19 -0.15 -11.73
N GLN A 56 -31.92 0.21 -11.73
CA GLN A 56 -31.35 1.08 -10.70
C GLN A 56 -31.77 2.54 -10.90
N ASN A 57 -32.23 3.19 -9.84
CA ASN A 57 -32.45 4.63 -9.77
C ASN A 57 -31.36 5.28 -8.90
N LYS A 58 -30.26 5.67 -9.57
CA LYS A 58 -29.07 6.23 -8.90
C LYS A 58 -29.36 7.51 -8.12
N THR A 59 -30.31 8.32 -8.57
CA THR A 59 -30.64 9.61 -7.96
C THR A 59 -31.41 9.44 -6.64
N LYS A 60 -32.27 8.41 -6.55
CA LYS A 60 -33.10 8.16 -5.37
C LYS A 60 -32.53 7.08 -4.44
N GLY A 61 -31.46 6.40 -4.83
CA GLY A 61 -30.93 5.25 -4.08
C GLY A 61 -31.96 4.12 -3.97
N THR A 62 -32.78 3.93 -5.00
CA THR A 62 -33.80 2.88 -5.06
C THR A 62 -33.58 1.98 -6.27
N VAL A 63 -34.18 0.79 -6.24
CA VAL A 63 -34.27 -0.07 -7.42
C VAL A 63 -35.74 -0.34 -7.73
N THR A 64 -36.08 -0.30 -9.02
CA THR A 64 -37.41 -0.67 -9.50
C THR A 64 -37.37 -2.11 -9.99
N ARG A 65 -38.15 -2.98 -9.36
CA ARG A 65 -38.23 -4.42 -9.65
C ARG A 65 -39.57 -4.75 -10.29
N PHE A 66 -39.54 -5.60 -11.32
CA PHE A 66 -40.76 -6.08 -11.98
C PHE A 66 -40.48 -7.33 -12.82
N PHE A 67 -41.56 -8.04 -13.14
CA PHE A 67 -41.58 -9.13 -14.11
C PHE A 67 -42.16 -8.63 -15.44
N ARG A 68 -41.55 -9.04 -16.55
CA ARG A 68 -42.09 -8.74 -17.89
C ARG A 68 -42.01 -9.93 -18.81
N PHE A 69 -42.77 -9.88 -19.90
CA PHE A 69 -42.64 -10.85 -20.99
C PHE A 69 -41.27 -10.68 -21.69
N PRO A 70 -40.57 -11.79 -21.98
CA PRO A 70 -39.44 -11.78 -22.91
C PRO A 70 -39.80 -11.14 -24.25
N LYS A 71 -38.81 -10.58 -24.93
CA LYS A 71 -39.00 -10.07 -26.30
C LYS A 71 -39.48 -11.24 -27.19
N ASN A 72 -40.52 -11.01 -28.00
CA ASN A 72 -41.13 -12.00 -28.89
C ASN A 72 -41.84 -13.20 -28.21
N SER A 73 -42.21 -13.09 -26.94
CA SER A 73 -43.00 -14.13 -26.26
C SER A 73 -44.51 -13.83 -26.27
N ARG A 74 -45.33 -14.88 -26.12
CA ARG A 74 -46.79 -14.76 -25.98
C ARG A 74 -47.13 -14.02 -24.69
N ARG A 75 -47.77 -12.86 -24.82
CA ARG A 75 -48.28 -12.08 -23.68
C ARG A 75 -49.66 -12.58 -23.28
N CYS A 76 -50.01 -12.43 -22.02
CA CYS A 76 -51.37 -12.67 -21.52
C CYS A 76 -51.98 -11.35 -21.05
N THR A 77 -53.32 -11.30 -21.00
CA THR A 77 -54.09 -10.10 -20.65
C THR A 77 -54.45 -10.02 -19.17
N HIS A 78 -53.99 -10.97 -18.35
CA HIS A 78 -54.25 -10.98 -16.91
C HIS A 78 -53.58 -9.79 -16.22
N ALA A 79 -54.14 -9.35 -15.10
CA ALA A 79 -53.74 -8.18 -14.30
C ALA A 79 -52.26 -7.76 -14.49
N GLU A 80 -52.07 -6.68 -15.25
CA GLU A 80 -50.80 -5.99 -15.40
C GLU A 80 -50.85 -4.71 -14.56
N VAL A 81 -49.71 -4.30 -14.01
CA VAL A 81 -49.55 -3.01 -13.33
C VAL A 81 -48.83 -2.04 -14.26
N GLU A 82 -49.12 -0.74 -14.12
CA GLU A 82 -48.50 0.30 -14.96
C GLU A 82 -47.01 0.49 -14.64
N HIS A 83 -46.62 0.23 -13.38
CA HIS A 83 -45.28 0.51 -12.85
C HIS A 83 -44.76 -0.66 -12.00
N GLY A 84 -43.44 -0.86 -12.01
CA GLY A 84 -42.78 -1.81 -11.11
C GLY A 84 -42.76 -1.32 -9.66
N VAL A 85 -42.34 -2.17 -8.73
CA VAL A 85 -42.24 -1.79 -7.31
C VAL A 85 -40.90 -1.12 -7.06
N GLU A 86 -40.92 0.08 -6.51
CA GLU A 86 -39.73 0.73 -5.96
C GLU A 86 -39.45 0.14 -4.58
N VAL A 87 -38.27 -0.46 -4.42
CA VAL A 87 -37.73 -0.87 -3.14
C VAL A 87 -36.50 -0.03 -2.85
N ARG A 88 -36.26 0.28 -1.57
CA ARG A 88 -34.99 0.90 -1.15
C ARG A 88 -33.87 0.03 -1.71
N SER A 89 -32.85 0.66 -2.29
CA SER A 89 -31.62 -0.04 -2.63
C SER A 89 -31.01 -0.45 -1.30
N THR A 90 -31.44 -1.57 -0.74
CA THR A 90 -30.64 -2.27 0.23
C THR A 90 -29.31 -2.51 -0.46
N PRO A 91 -28.16 -2.25 0.19
CA PRO A 91 -26.88 -2.74 -0.26
C PRO A 91 -26.84 -4.27 -0.12
N THR A 92 -27.87 -4.97 -0.57
CA THR A 92 -27.95 -6.42 -0.67
C THR A 92 -27.23 -6.82 -1.95
N ALA A 93 -26.00 -7.26 -1.79
CA ALA A 93 -25.66 -8.66 -2.00
C ALA A 93 -26.15 -9.35 -3.31
N SER A 94 -26.27 -8.63 -4.43
CA SER A 94 -26.51 -9.28 -5.74
C SER A 94 -25.20 -9.73 -6.39
N GLY A 95 -24.51 -10.58 -5.65
CA GLY A 95 -23.31 -11.30 -6.03
C GLY A 95 -23.08 -12.28 -4.90
N GLY A 96 -23.68 -13.47 -4.96
CA GLY A 96 -23.22 -14.59 -4.13
C GLY A 96 -21.69 -14.63 -4.15
N GLU A 97 -21.07 -15.06 -3.06
CA GLU A 97 -19.60 -15.14 -3.01
C GLU A 97 -19.13 -15.90 -4.24
N SER A 98 -18.33 -15.24 -5.08
CA SER A 98 -17.76 -15.92 -6.23
C SER A 98 -16.77 -16.96 -5.73
N ASP A 99 -16.52 -17.99 -6.53
CA ASP A 99 -15.49 -18.98 -6.21
C ASP A 99 -14.13 -18.29 -5.97
N GLU A 100 -13.84 -17.20 -6.71
CA GLU A 100 -12.69 -16.34 -6.47
C GLU A 100 -12.68 -15.71 -5.06
N HIS A 101 -13.82 -15.18 -4.60
CA HIS A 101 -13.93 -14.54 -3.29
C HIS A 101 -13.77 -15.55 -2.16
N LEU A 102 -14.49 -16.67 -2.24
CA LEU A 102 -14.39 -17.79 -1.30
C LEU A 102 -12.95 -18.32 -1.24
N TRP A 103 -12.35 -18.54 -2.40
CA TRP A 103 -10.98 -19.03 -2.48
C TRP A 103 -9.99 -18.05 -1.86
N LEU A 104 -10.14 -16.74 -2.10
CA LEU A 104 -9.22 -15.75 -1.52
C LEU A 104 -9.42 -15.62 0.00
N LYS A 105 -10.64 -15.73 0.51
CA LYS A 105 -10.90 -15.81 1.97
C LYS A 105 -10.20 -17.01 2.58
N GLN A 106 -10.38 -18.19 1.98
CA GLN A 106 -9.74 -19.41 2.44
C GLN A 106 -8.21 -19.29 2.39
N PHE A 107 -7.66 -18.73 1.32
CA PHE A 107 -6.22 -18.47 1.22
C PHE A 107 -5.71 -17.59 2.37
N VAL A 108 -6.43 -16.50 2.70
CA VAL A 108 -6.05 -15.61 3.80
C VAL A 108 -6.15 -16.33 5.15
N LEU A 109 -7.21 -17.12 5.37
CA LEU A 109 -7.39 -17.95 6.55
C LEU A 109 -6.21 -18.92 6.74
N ASP A 110 -5.86 -19.67 5.69
CA ASP A 110 -4.76 -20.63 5.71
C ASP A 110 -3.43 -19.95 6.01
N VAL A 111 -3.20 -18.77 5.43
CA VAL A 111 -1.99 -17.96 5.69
C VAL A 111 -1.94 -17.51 7.15
N ALA A 112 -3.06 -17.08 7.74
CA ALA A 112 -3.13 -16.70 9.15
C ALA A 112 -2.79 -17.88 10.07
N GLN A 113 -3.38 -19.05 9.79
CA GLN A 113 -3.12 -20.29 10.53
C GLN A 113 -1.67 -20.75 10.40
N ARG A 114 -1.08 -20.71 9.19
CA ARG A 114 0.36 -20.99 8.98
C ARG A 114 1.28 -20.04 9.75
N CYS A 115 0.84 -18.79 9.95
CA CYS A 115 1.56 -17.81 10.76
C CYS A 115 1.33 -17.98 12.27
N GLY A 116 0.56 -18.97 12.71
CA GLY A 116 0.30 -19.28 14.12
C GLY A 116 -0.84 -18.48 14.75
N TYR A 117 -1.63 -17.75 13.97
CA TYR A 117 -2.81 -17.05 14.48
C TYR A 117 -4.04 -17.96 14.49
N ALA A 118 -4.90 -17.78 15.49
CA ALA A 118 -6.29 -18.19 15.34
C ALA A 118 -6.94 -17.29 14.28
N ALA A 119 -7.76 -17.87 13.41
CA ALA A 119 -8.47 -17.13 12.39
C ALA A 119 -9.82 -17.77 12.07
N GLU A 120 -10.80 -16.94 11.72
CA GLU A 120 -12.19 -17.32 11.45
C GLU A 120 -12.70 -16.63 10.19
N LEU A 121 -13.50 -17.33 9.40
CA LEU A 121 -14.23 -16.74 8.28
C LEU A 121 -15.56 -16.15 8.78
N GLU A 122 -16.02 -15.08 8.14
CA GLU A 122 -17.36 -14.53 8.35
C GLU A 122 -17.68 -14.14 9.81
N HIS A 123 -16.66 -13.72 10.56
CA HIS A 123 -16.82 -13.35 11.97
C HIS A 123 -17.69 -12.10 12.10
N SER A 124 -18.70 -12.18 12.97
CA SER A 124 -19.68 -11.12 13.15
C SER A 124 -19.24 -10.15 14.25
N LEU A 125 -18.99 -8.89 13.86
CA LEU A 125 -18.76 -7.76 14.75
C LEU A 125 -20.03 -6.89 14.80
N PRO A 126 -20.20 -6.04 15.82
CA PRO A 126 -21.32 -5.09 15.86
C PRO A 126 -21.42 -4.24 14.57
N GLY A 127 -22.44 -4.47 13.76
CA GLY A 127 -22.69 -3.70 12.53
C GLY A 127 -21.86 -4.08 11.30
N VAL A 128 -20.88 -5.00 11.42
CA VAL A 128 -20.08 -5.47 10.29
C VAL A 128 -19.75 -6.95 10.41
N ARG A 129 -19.72 -7.65 9.28
CA ARG A 129 -19.19 -9.01 9.20
C ARG A 129 -17.85 -8.97 8.47
N ALA A 130 -16.80 -9.42 9.14
CA ALA A 130 -15.46 -9.51 8.60
C ALA A 130 -15.35 -10.74 7.69
N ASP A 131 -14.77 -10.59 6.49
CA ASP A 131 -14.52 -11.72 5.61
C ASP A 131 -13.55 -12.73 6.26
N VAL A 132 -12.46 -12.23 6.85
CA VAL A 132 -11.55 -13.01 7.70
C VAL A 132 -11.22 -12.20 8.94
N TRP A 133 -11.33 -12.84 10.11
CA TRP A 133 -10.98 -12.29 11.41
C TRP A 133 -9.80 -13.04 12.00
N VAL A 134 -8.78 -12.31 12.41
CA VAL A 134 -7.49 -12.83 12.90
C VAL A 134 -7.23 -12.22 14.29
N PRO A 135 -7.86 -12.74 15.35
CA PRO A 135 -7.69 -12.22 16.70
C PRO A 135 -6.21 -12.22 17.13
N GLY A 136 -5.80 -11.15 17.80
CA GLY A 136 -4.42 -10.96 18.27
C GLY A 136 -3.46 -10.37 17.24
N ALA A 137 -3.86 -10.23 15.97
CA ALA A 137 -3.09 -9.48 14.98
C ALA A 137 -3.23 -7.97 15.16
N THR A 138 -2.21 -7.20 14.73
CA THR A 138 -2.23 -5.72 14.75
C THR A 138 -3.37 -5.14 13.90
N ARG A 139 -3.72 -5.81 12.81
CA ARG A 139 -4.91 -5.55 11.98
C ARG A 139 -5.70 -6.83 11.87
N ALA A 140 -6.59 -7.05 12.82
CA ALA A 140 -7.31 -8.31 12.98
C ALA A 140 -8.35 -8.55 11.88
N ARG A 141 -8.88 -7.49 11.25
CA ARG A 141 -9.89 -7.62 10.21
C ARG A 141 -9.27 -7.62 8.82
N VAL A 142 -9.61 -8.60 8.00
CA VAL A 142 -9.30 -8.61 6.55
C VAL A 142 -10.60 -8.65 5.77
N GLU A 143 -10.72 -7.74 4.79
CA GLU A 143 -11.89 -7.59 3.94
C GLU A 143 -11.47 -7.78 2.47
N VAL A 144 -12.12 -8.69 1.76
CA VAL A 144 -11.87 -8.94 0.34
C VAL A 144 -12.94 -8.24 -0.48
N GLN A 145 -12.52 -7.34 -1.37
CA GLN A 145 -13.45 -6.52 -2.14
C GLN A 145 -14.20 -7.38 -3.18
N ARG A 146 -15.47 -7.70 -2.89
CA ARG A 146 -16.37 -8.50 -3.75
C ARG A 146 -17.14 -7.68 -4.79
N VAL A 147 -17.74 -6.58 -4.34
CA VAL A 147 -18.69 -5.72 -5.08
C VAL A 147 -18.33 -4.26 -4.81
N PRO A 148 -18.90 -3.26 -5.51
CA PRO A 148 -18.76 -1.88 -5.08
C PRO A 148 -19.21 -1.71 -3.61
N THR A 149 -18.26 -1.42 -2.73
CA THR A 149 -18.46 -1.29 -1.27
C THR A 149 -18.05 0.11 -0.84
N ASP A 150 -18.79 0.68 0.11
CA ASP A 150 -18.38 1.90 0.81
C ASP A 150 -17.28 1.56 1.82
N ILE A 151 -16.03 1.55 1.32
CA ILE A 151 -14.83 1.27 2.12
C ILE A 151 -14.69 2.25 3.30
N PRO A 152 -14.86 3.59 3.13
CA PRO A 152 -14.77 4.52 4.25
C PRO A 152 -15.75 4.20 5.38
N THR A 153 -17.02 3.97 5.05
CA THR A 153 -18.06 3.69 6.05
C THR A 153 -17.73 2.42 6.84
N ARG A 154 -17.36 1.32 6.15
CA ARG A 154 -17.00 0.07 6.82
C ARG A 154 -15.67 0.13 7.58
N THR A 155 -14.77 1.04 7.21
CA THR A 155 -13.49 1.26 7.90
C THR A 155 -13.66 2.11 9.15
N GLY A 156 -14.63 3.04 9.18
CA GLY A 156 -14.83 3.99 10.27
C GLY A 156 -15.00 3.32 11.64
N ASP A 157 -15.94 2.39 11.75
CA ASP A 157 -16.27 1.73 13.02
C ASP A 157 -15.18 0.74 13.47
N TYR A 158 -14.35 0.25 12.54
CA TYR A 158 -13.33 -0.78 12.76
C TYR A 158 -12.06 -0.45 11.96
N PRO A 159 -11.21 0.47 12.43
CA PRO A 159 -10.06 0.94 11.66
C PRO A 159 -8.97 -0.12 11.49
N ASP A 160 -8.98 -1.18 12.30
CA ASP A 160 -8.04 -2.32 12.33
C ASP A 160 -8.22 -3.29 11.15
N VAL A 161 -8.36 -2.74 9.94
CA VAL A 161 -8.68 -3.47 8.72
C VAL A 161 -7.59 -3.43 7.67
N VAL A 162 -7.48 -4.52 6.91
CA VAL A 162 -6.76 -4.62 5.65
C VAL A 162 -7.74 -4.94 4.54
N TRP A 163 -7.85 -4.06 3.54
CA TRP A 163 -8.68 -4.29 2.37
C TRP A 163 -7.89 -4.90 1.22
N LEU A 164 -8.27 -6.10 0.79
CA LEU A 164 -7.71 -6.80 -0.36
C LEU A 164 -8.55 -6.50 -1.60
N LEU A 165 -8.02 -5.63 -2.48
CA LEU A 165 -8.69 -5.24 -3.72
C LEU A 165 -8.13 -6.06 -4.87
N ARG A 166 -8.95 -6.92 -5.47
CA ARG A 166 -8.56 -7.64 -6.70
C ARG A 166 -8.32 -6.67 -7.84
N GLU A 167 -7.27 -6.92 -8.64
CA GLU A 167 -6.95 -6.10 -9.81
C GLU A 167 -8.15 -5.91 -10.76
N THR A 168 -8.94 -6.97 -10.95
CA THR A 168 -10.17 -6.98 -11.76
C THR A 168 -11.30 -6.12 -11.17
N ALA A 169 -11.28 -5.88 -9.84
CA ALA A 169 -12.26 -5.07 -9.13
C ALA A 169 -11.86 -3.58 -9.00
N ILE A 170 -10.66 -3.21 -9.45
CA ILE A 170 -10.20 -1.82 -9.45
C ILE A 170 -10.83 -1.10 -10.64
N THR A 171 -11.88 -0.35 -10.35
CA THR A 171 -12.56 0.56 -11.27
C THR A 171 -12.16 2.00 -10.94
N GLN A 172 -12.51 2.96 -11.79
CA GLN A 172 -12.26 4.38 -11.50
C GLN A 172 -12.91 4.83 -10.17
N SER A 173 -14.05 4.24 -9.80
CA SER A 173 -14.74 4.59 -8.55
C SER A 173 -14.08 3.99 -7.31
N THR A 174 -13.45 2.81 -7.41
CA THR A 174 -12.75 2.16 -6.27
C THR A 174 -11.29 2.56 -6.15
N LYS A 175 -10.66 3.02 -7.24
CA LYS A 175 -9.26 3.48 -7.27
C LYS A 175 -8.96 4.60 -6.26
N LYS A 176 -9.93 5.48 -5.98
CA LYS A 176 -9.75 6.53 -4.96
C LYS A 176 -9.55 5.97 -3.55
N TYR A 177 -10.14 4.80 -3.25
CA TYR A 177 -10.00 4.15 -1.94
C TYR A 177 -8.68 3.41 -1.81
N LEU A 178 -8.16 2.86 -2.91
CA LEU A 178 -6.85 2.18 -2.93
C LEU A 178 -5.76 3.04 -2.27
N PHE A 179 -5.76 4.35 -2.53
CA PHE A 179 -4.75 5.28 -2.02
C PHE A 179 -5.22 6.15 -0.84
N GLY A 180 -6.43 5.92 -0.32
CA GLY A 180 -7.05 6.73 0.73
C GLY A 180 -7.50 5.94 1.98
N SER A 181 -7.54 4.61 1.88
CA SER A 181 -7.96 3.67 2.93
C SER A 181 -6.96 2.51 2.96
N PRO A 182 -6.85 1.73 4.05
CA PRO A 182 -5.81 0.71 4.25
C PRO A 182 -5.99 -0.50 3.32
N CYS A 183 -5.79 -0.25 2.04
CA CYS A 183 -6.06 -1.14 0.93
C CYS A 183 -4.75 -1.62 0.31
N VAL A 184 -4.82 -2.77 -0.34
CA VAL A 184 -3.74 -3.27 -1.18
C VAL A 184 -4.30 -3.92 -2.43
N GLN A 185 -3.62 -3.74 -3.55
CA GLN A 185 -3.98 -4.41 -4.79
C GLN A 185 -3.46 -5.84 -4.77
N VAL A 186 -4.36 -6.81 -4.88
CA VAL A 186 -4.03 -8.23 -5.01
C VAL A 186 -4.02 -8.62 -6.47
N ARG A 187 -2.86 -9.11 -6.94
CA ARG A 187 -2.67 -9.73 -8.26
C ARG A 187 -2.51 -11.22 -8.10
N ILE A 188 -3.10 -11.98 -9.03
CA ILE A 188 -2.96 -13.43 -9.10
C ILE A 188 -2.54 -13.72 -10.54
N SER A 189 -1.33 -14.21 -10.73
CA SER A 189 -0.73 -14.43 -12.03
C SER A 189 -0.22 -15.85 -12.16
N LYS A 190 -0.30 -16.41 -13.37
CA LYS A 190 0.29 -17.70 -13.74
C LYS A 190 1.33 -17.47 -14.82
N LYS A 191 2.42 -18.24 -14.78
CA LYS A 191 3.43 -18.24 -15.84
C LYS A 191 2.93 -19.12 -16.99
N LEU A 192 2.87 -18.56 -18.18
CA LEU A 192 2.62 -19.31 -19.41
C LEU A 192 3.91 -19.34 -20.23
N ALA A 193 4.48 -20.53 -20.37
CA ALA A 193 5.61 -20.75 -21.26
C ALA A 193 5.14 -20.63 -22.72
N ARG A 194 5.74 -19.69 -23.45
CA ARG A 194 5.67 -19.59 -24.92
C ARG A 194 7.01 -20.02 -25.50
N THR A 195 7.01 -20.31 -26.80
CA THR A 195 8.16 -20.86 -27.54
C THR A 195 9.47 -20.09 -27.33
N THR A 196 9.41 -18.79 -27.02
CA THR A 196 10.58 -17.91 -26.86
C THR A 196 10.62 -17.13 -25.54
N GLU A 197 9.55 -17.16 -24.73
CA GLU A 197 9.45 -16.33 -23.51
C GLU A 197 8.44 -16.88 -22.51
N THR A 198 8.60 -16.51 -21.24
CA THR A 198 7.58 -16.76 -20.21
C THR A 198 6.78 -15.47 -19.99
N ILE A 199 5.48 -15.51 -20.26
CA ILE A 199 4.58 -14.38 -20.00
C ILE A 199 3.75 -14.63 -18.75
N LEU A 200 3.43 -13.56 -18.02
CA LEU A 200 2.49 -13.61 -16.88
C LEU A 200 1.08 -13.36 -17.40
N ILE A 201 0.18 -14.30 -17.15
CA ILE A 201 -1.26 -14.18 -17.44
C ILE A 201 -2.05 -14.17 -16.13
N PRO A 202 -3.30 -13.66 -16.11
CA PRO A 202 -4.15 -13.78 -14.93
C PRO A 202 -4.35 -15.26 -14.55
N GLY A 203 -4.07 -15.61 -13.29
CA GLY A 203 -4.31 -16.95 -12.76
C GLY A 203 -5.70 -17.06 -12.11
N ARG A 204 -6.29 -18.25 -12.19
CA ARG A 204 -7.63 -18.57 -11.66
C ARG A 204 -7.60 -19.86 -10.84
N PRO A 205 -6.98 -19.84 -9.65
CA PRO A 205 -6.85 -21.05 -8.83
C PRO A 205 -8.21 -21.62 -8.38
N TRP A 206 -9.26 -20.81 -8.31
CA TRP A 206 -10.63 -21.28 -8.08
C TRP A 206 -11.24 -22.06 -9.27
N GLU A 207 -10.66 -21.93 -10.47
CA GLU A 207 -11.00 -22.73 -11.66
C GLU A 207 -10.02 -23.90 -11.87
N GLY A 208 -9.13 -24.17 -10.90
CA GLY A 208 -8.19 -25.29 -10.93
C GLY A 208 -6.79 -24.95 -11.45
N ASP A 209 -6.45 -23.67 -11.66
CA ASP A 209 -5.07 -23.30 -12.00
C ASP A 209 -4.10 -23.66 -10.86
N THR A 210 -3.07 -24.43 -11.20
CA THR A 210 -1.91 -24.71 -10.36
C THR A 210 -0.77 -23.73 -10.63
N GLU A 211 0.17 -23.61 -9.69
CA GLU A 211 1.39 -22.79 -9.82
C GLU A 211 1.12 -21.29 -10.04
N VAL A 212 0.18 -20.73 -9.28
CA VAL A 212 -0.12 -19.30 -9.30
C VAL A 212 0.77 -18.52 -8.32
N GLU A 213 1.15 -17.30 -8.72
CA GLU A 213 1.81 -16.31 -7.90
C GLU A 213 0.79 -15.26 -7.45
N ILE A 214 0.69 -15.05 -6.13
CA ILE A 214 -0.25 -14.12 -5.52
C ILE A 214 0.56 -12.99 -4.88
N SER A 215 0.38 -11.76 -5.36
CA SER A 215 1.16 -10.61 -4.90
C SER A 215 0.29 -9.45 -4.44
N ALA A 216 0.80 -8.75 -3.43
CA ALA A 216 0.30 -7.49 -2.89
C ALA A 216 1.09 -6.34 -3.53
N SER A 217 0.38 -5.31 -4.02
CA SER A 217 0.97 -4.26 -4.87
C SER A 217 0.27 -2.91 -4.74
N ALA A 218 0.74 -1.92 -5.53
CA ALA A 218 0.25 -0.54 -5.67
C ALA A 218 0.39 0.38 -4.44
N THR A 219 0.10 -0.13 -3.24
CA THR A 219 0.22 0.62 -1.98
C THR A 219 1.33 0.08 -1.09
N VAL A 220 2.02 -0.98 -1.51
CA VAL A 220 3.19 -1.51 -0.81
C VAL A 220 4.39 -0.65 -1.16
N LEU A 221 4.90 0.07 -0.16
CA LEU A 221 6.03 0.97 -0.29
C LEU A 221 7.31 0.28 0.21
N HIS A 222 8.40 0.56 -0.50
CA HIS A 222 9.75 0.07 -0.25
C HIS A 222 10.75 1.21 -0.34
N LEU A 223 11.84 1.13 0.41
CA LEU A 223 12.96 2.03 0.21
C LEU A 223 13.48 1.89 -1.21
N ARG A 224 13.67 3.02 -1.90
CA ARG A 224 14.27 3.00 -3.22
C ARG A 224 15.72 2.53 -3.12
N HIS A 225 16.06 1.49 -3.88
CA HIS A 225 17.43 0.99 -3.93
C HIS A 225 18.27 1.89 -4.85
N GLY A 226 19.24 2.59 -4.27
CA GLY A 226 20.21 3.40 -5.00
C GLY A 226 21.11 4.17 -4.05
N PRO A 227 22.38 4.43 -4.40
CA PRO A 227 23.35 5.03 -3.49
C PRO A 227 23.00 6.46 -3.07
N HIS A 228 22.06 7.14 -3.76
CA HIS A 228 21.70 8.52 -3.45
C HIS A 228 20.21 8.79 -3.72
N VAL A 229 19.44 9.11 -2.67
CA VAL A 229 18.16 9.82 -2.83
C VAL A 229 18.49 11.30 -2.96
N VAL A 230 18.54 11.81 -4.20
CA VAL A 230 18.82 13.23 -4.47
C VAL A 230 17.66 14.08 -3.92
N PRO A 231 17.92 15.27 -3.35
CA PRO A 231 16.87 16.19 -2.94
C PRO A 231 15.85 16.43 -4.06
N GLY A 232 14.57 16.13 -3.79
CA GLY A 232 13.47 16.22 -4.76
C GLY A 232 13.08 14.89 -5.42
N GLU A 233 13.83 13.81 -5.22
CA GLU A 233 13.44 12.47 -5.64
C GLU A 233 12.59 11.75 -4.58
N LYS A 234 11.78 10.78 -5.03
CA LYS A 234 10.95 9.98 -4.13
C LYS A 234 11.82 9.02 -3.32
N PHE A 235 11.68 9.07 -2.00
CA PHE A 235 12.38 8.19 -1.05
C PHE A 235 11.86 6.75 -1.09
N PHE A 236 10.55 6.60 -1.33
CA PHE A 236 9.90 5.30 -1.48
C PHE A 236 9.50 5.04 -2.93
N GLU A 237 9.51 3.77 -3.30
CA GLU A 237 8.94 3.23 -4.53
C GLU A 237 7.97 2.08 -4.23
N THR A 238 7.18 1.68 -5.22
CA THR A 238 6.22 0.58 -5.08
C THR A 238 6.71 -0.65 -5.84
N HIS A 239 6.82 -1.77 -5.14
CA HIS A 239 7.12 -3.07 -5.74
C HIS A 239 6.15 -4.12 -5.22
N PRO A 240 5.72 -5.07 -6.07
CA PRO A 240 4.91 -6.18 -5.62
C PRO A 240 5.71 -7.09 -4.68
N ILE A 241 5.06 -7.60 -3.62
CA ILE A 241 5.59 -8.65 -2.77
C ILE A 241 4.59 -9.81 -2.67
N PRO A 242 5.02 -11.04 -2.33
CA PRO A 242 4.09 -12.13 -2.09
C PRO A 242 3.02 -11.75 -1.06
N LEU A 243 1.75 -12.03 -1.35
CA LEU A 243 0.62 -11.65 -0.48
C LEU A 243 0.76 -12.24 0.93
N GLU A 244 1.26 -13.48 1.04
CA GLU A 244 1.54 -14.12 2.32
C GLU A 244 2.56 -13.33 3.16
N LYS A 245 3.66 -12.88 2.52
CA LYS A 245 4.66 -12.03 3.19
C LYS A 245 4.05 -10.70 3.63
N PHE A 246 3.23 -10.08 2.78
CA PHE A 246 2.55 -8.83 3.11
C PHE A 246 1.64 -8.99 4.33
N LEU A 247 0.74 -9.99 4.32
CA LEU A 247 -0.21 -10.23 5.40
C LEU A 247 0.51 -10.51 6.73
N ARG A 248 1.55 -11.37 6.71
CA ARG A 248 2.37 -11.64 7.88
C ARG A 248 2.96 -10.36 8.48
N GLN A 249 3.53 -9.49 7.64
CA GLN A 249 4.11 -8.22 8.09
C GLN A 249 3.05 -7.27 8.66
N VAL A 250 1.84 -7.26 8.11
CA VAL A 250 0.76 -6.42 8.61
C VAL A 250 0.22 -6.94 9.94
N TRP A 251 0.02 -8.26 10.08
CA TRP A 251 -0.45 -8.86 11.32
C TRP A 251 0.57 -8.73 12.46
N SER A 252 1.86 -8.92 12.18
CA SER A 252 2.94 -8.73 13.17
C SER A 252 3.20 -7.25 13.52
N GLY A 253 2.63 -6.31 12.78
CA GLY A 253 2.86 -4.88 12.96
C GLY A 253 4.18 -4.37 12.34
N GLU A 254 4.96 -5.23 11.70
CA GLU A 254 6.16 -4.83 10.96
C GLU A 254 5.86 -3.86 9.82
N ARG A 255 4.68 -3.97 9.19
CA ARG A 255 4.23 -3.11 8.10
C ARG A 255 2.99 -2.33 8.51
N VAL A 256 3.10 -1.01 8.45
CA VAL A 256 2.10 -0.06 8.97
C VAL A 256 1.55 0.79 7.84
N TRP A 257 0.26 1.10 7.92
CA TRP A 257 -0.41 2.01 7.00
C TRP A 257 -0.11 3.47 7.36
N TYR A 258 0.44 4.23 6.42
CA TYR A 258 0.71 5.65 6.56
C TYR A 258 -0.20 6.48 5.67
N PRO A 259 -0.83 7.56 6.18
CA PRO A 259 -1.63 8.47 5.39
C PRO A 259 -0.85 9.16 4.27
N ARG A 260 -1.60 9.75 3.34
CA ARG A 260 -1.05 10.54 2.24
C ARG A 260 -0.23 11.71 2.77
N GLY A 261 0.95 11.92 2.19
CA GLY A 261 1.86 13.00 2.55
C GLY A 261 2.76 12.69 3.74
N THR A 262 2.56 11.55 4.41
CA THR A 262 3.38 11.15 5.55
C THR A 262 4.68 10.48 5.13
N ALA A 263 4.63 9.47 4.26
CA ALA A 263 5.82 8.78 3.74
C ALA A 263 5.98 8.99 2.22
N HIS A 264 4.86 9.08 1.50
CA HIS A 264 4.83 9.19 0.05
C HIS A 264 3.69 10.14 -0.37
N SER A 265 3.64 10.51 -1.66
CA SER A 265 2.61 11.42 -2.20
C SER A 265 1.18 10.86 -2.17
N PHE A 266 1.02 9.58 -1.82
CA PHE A 266 -0.22 8.87 -1.58
C PHE A 266 -0.08 8.00 -0.31
N ALA A 267 -1.20 7.52 0.25
CA ALA A 267 -1.18 6.66 1.44
C ALA A 267 -0.75 5.23 1.09
N GLY A 268 0.02 4.58 1.96
CA GLY A 268 0.59 3.27 1.66
C GLY A 268 1.10 2.51 2.88
N TRP A 269 1.38 1.23 2.65
CA TRP A 269 1.92 0.29 3.63
C TRP A 269 3.44 0.30 3.58
N VAL A 270 4.08 0.76 4.66
CA VAL A 270 5.54 0.89 4.77
C VAL A 270 6.04 -0.01 5.89
N LEU A 271 7.22 -0.63 5.75
CA LEU A 271 7.86 -1.28 6.89
C LEU A 271 8.21 -0.23 7.95
N ALA A 272 7.94 -0.54 9.22
CA ALA A 272 8.26 0.35 10.34
C ALA A 272 9.75 0.75 10.34
N THR A 273 10.64 -0.22 10.12
CA THR A 273 12.09 -0.01 10.03
C THR A 273 12.51 0.86 8.84
N GLU A 274 11.79 0.78 7.72
CA GLU A 274 12.04 1.64 6.57
C GLU A 274 11.53 3.07 6.80
N TYR A 275 10.41 3.20 7.51
CA TYR A 275 9.86 4.51 7.88
C TYR A 275 10.75 5.24 8.90
N GLU A 276 11.35 4.54 9.85
CA GLU A 276 12.36 5.11 10.76
C GLU A 276 13.54 5.71 10.00
N ARG A 277 14.06 5.00 8.99
CA ARG A 277 15.13 5.52 8.12
C ARG A 277 14.68 6.76 7.36
N TYR A 278 13.43 6.80 6.90
CA TYR A 278 12.86 7.99 6.26
C TYR A 278 12.79 9.18 7.22
N GLN A 279 12.39 8.97 8.47
CA GLN A 279 12.37 10.02 9.50
C GLN A 279 13.77 10.58 9.78
N GLN A 280 14.77 9.70 9.88
CA GLN A 280 16.17 10.11 10.06
C GLN A 280 16.68 10.93 8.87
N TRP A 281 16.38 10.50 7.65
CA TRP A 281 16.71 11.25 6.44
C TRP A 281 16.03 12.63 6.40
N LEU A 282 14.74 12.71 6.74
CA LEU A 282 14.00 13.98 6.80
C LEU A 282 14.63 14.95 7.79
N LYS A 283 14.98 14.46 8.99
CA LYS A 283 15.65 15.26 10.01
C LYS A 283 16.99 15.78 9.50
N ALA A 284 17.83 14.93 8.92
CA ALA A 284 19.10 15.34 8.34
C ALA A 284 18.93 16.41 7.23
N GLN A 285 17.91 16.30 6.38
CA GLN A 285 17.60 17.32 5.38
C GLN A 285 17.17 18.66 6.00
N GLN A 286 16.37 18.63 7.06
CA GLN A 286 15.97 19.84 7.79
C GLN A 286 17.17 20.52 8.45
N ASP A 287 18.05 19.74 9.07
CA ASP A 287 19.27 20.22 9.72
C ASP A 287 20.21 20.88 8.70
N ILE A 288 20.42 20.26 7.54
CA ILE A 288 21.19 20.84 6.42
C ILE A 288 20.55 22.17 5.96
N GLN A 289 19.24 22.21 5.78
CA GLN A 289 18.55 23.45 5.37
C GLN A 289 18.62 24.55 6.43
N HIS A 290 18.60 24.19 7.71
CA HIS A 290 18.75 25.14 8.80
C HIS A 290 20.18 25.69 8.84
N ALA A 291 21.18 24.83 8.73
CA ALA A 291 22.59 25.22 8.65
C ALA A 291 22.85 26.15 7.45
N LEU A 292 22.33 25.82 6.27
CA LEU A 292 22.45 26.68 5.08
C LEU A 292 21.78 28.04 5.26
N ARG A 293 20.62 28.10 5.94
CA ARG A 293 19.96 29.38 6.25
C ARG A 293 20.77 30.22 7.24
N ALA A 294 21.34 29.60 8.27
CA ALA A 294 22.19 30.28 9.24
C ALA A 294 23.47 30.85 8.58
N VAL A 295 24.11 30.08 7.69
CA VAL A 295 25.29 30.55 6.92
C VAL A 295 24.93 31.74 6.03
N ASN A 296 23.82 31.67 5.30
CA ASN A 296 23.39 32.80 4.44
C ASN A 296 23.06 34.05 5.27
N ALA A 297 22.37 33.91 6.41
CA ALA A 297 22.07 35.03 7.29
C ALA A 297 23.35 35.71 7.84
N ALA A 298 24.37 34.92 8.20
CA ALA A 298 25.66 35.45 8.65
C ALA A 298 26.44 36.18 7.54
N ILE A 299 26.31 35.74 6.29
CA ILE A 299 26.90 36.43 5.12
C ILE A 299 26.21 37.79 4.91
N ASP A 300 24.88 37.82 4.98
CA ASP A 300 24.10 39.05 4.80
C ASP A 300 24.40 40.07 5.91
N GLU A 301 24.48 39.64 7.18
CA GLU A 301 24.85 40.53 8.31
C GLU A 301 26.27 41.11 8.15
N ARG A 302 27.21 40.33 7.60
CA ARG A 302 28.57 40.81 7.32
C ARG A 302 28.62 41.80 6.17
N ALA A 303 27.74 41.68 5.19
CA ALA A 303 27.63 42.62 4.08
C ALA A 303 27.07 43.99 4.51
N ASP A 304 26.18 44.01 5.52
CA ASP A 304 25.59 45.23 6.07
C ASP A 304 26.48 45.96 7.10
N ARG A 305 27.61 45.36 7.53
CA ARG A 305 28.62 46.10 8.32
C ARG A 305 29.51 46.91 7.38
N PRO A 306 29.42 48.27 7.38
CA PRO A 306 30.34 49.08 6.60
C PRO A 306 31.77 48.77 7.02
N ALA A 307 32.65 48.55 6.04
CA ALA A 307 34.08 48.39 6.26
C ALA A 307 34.55 49.54 7.15
N ARG A 308 35.00 49.22 8.36
CA ARG A 308 35.62 50.20 9.25
C ARG A 308 36.82 50.76 8.47
N PRO A 309 36.93 52.08 8.28
CA PRO A 309 38.06 52.66 7.57
C PRO A 309 39.35 52.16 8.23
N ASP A 310 40.25 51.59 7.44
CA ASP A 310 41.56 51.18 7.93
C ASP A 310 42.21 52.38 8.63
N PRO A 311 42.67 52.25 9.90
CA PRO A 311 43.52 53.27 10.48
C PRO A 311 44.76 53.38 9.60
N ALA A 312 45.03 54.60 9.13
CA ALA A 312 46.13 54.92 8.23
C ALA A 312 47.45 54.29 8.72
N PRO A 313 48.25 53.69 7.84
CA PRO A 313 49.49 53.05 8.23
C PRO A 313 50.44 54.10 8.82
N ALA A 314 50.73 53.99 10.12
CA ALA A 314 51.86 54.68 10.72
C ALA A 314 53.14 54.13 10.08
N HIS A 315 53.96 55.04 9.53
CA HIS A 315 55.20 54.74 8.84
C HIS A 315 56.12 53.80 9.65
N PRO A 316 56.70 52.75 9.03
CA PRO A 316 57.70 51.91 9.70
C PRO A 316 59.03 52.65 9.79
N GLY A 317 59.54 52.81 11.02
CA GLY A 317 60.94 53.12 11.28
C GLY A 317 61.85 51.92 10.90
N PRO A 318 63.10 52.16 10.52
CA PRO A 318 63.97 51.12 9.99
C PRO A 318 64.43 50.18 11.11
N ALA A 319 64.14 48.88 10.95
CA ALA A 319 64.71 47.82 11.79
C ALA A 319 66.00 47.27 11.15
N PRO A 320 67.08 47.06 11.94
CA PRO A 320 68.34 46.53 11.44
C PRO A 320 68.35 45.01 11.32
N SER A 321 69.34 44.56 10.55
CA SER A 321 69.56 43.23 9.98
C SER A 321 69.61 42.04 10.94
N GLN A 322 69.16 40.89 10.41
CA GLN A 322 69.30 39.51 10.91
C GLN A 322 70.71 39.12 11.39
N PRO A 323 70.80 38.03 12.17
CA PRO A 323 71.61 36.90 11.70
C PRO A 323 70.94 35.50 11.79
N ALA A 324 71.18 34.77 10.70
CA ALA A 324 71.37 33.32 10.45
C ALA A 324 70.69 32.22 11.33
N PRO A 325 70.10 31.17 10.70
CA PRO A 325 69.58 29.99 11.38
C PRO A 325 70.63 28.91 11.64
N ALA A 326 70.49 28.22 12.78
CA ALA A 326 71.31 27.08 13.20
C ALA A 326 70.81 25.73 12.59
N PRO A 327 71.70 24.73 12.42
CA PRO A 327 71.42 23.52 11.66
C PRO A 327 70.69 22.40 12.44
N THR A 328 69.94 21.62 11.68
CA THR A 328 69.25 20.36 12.01
C THR A 328 70.23 19.23 12.36
N PRO A 329 69.90 18.32 13.29
CA PRO A 329 70.58 17.03 13.40
C PRO A 329 69.81 15.91 12.68
N THR A 330 70.57 15.16 11.90
CA THR A 330 70.24 13.93 11.17
C THR A 330 70.81 12.74 11.95
N THR A 331 70.10 11.60 12.04
CA THR A 331 70.55 10.17 12.02
C THR A 331 69.57 9.24 12.78
N PRO A 332 69.63 7.89 12.65
CA PRO A 332 69.69 7.07 11.43
C PRO A 332 68.75 5.83 11.49
N SER A 333 68.77 5.05 10.39
CA SER A 333 68.04 3.82 10.05
C SER A 333 68.38 2.55 10.87
N ASP A 334 67.37 1.67 11.05
CA ASP A 334 67.32 0.19 10.91
C ASP A 334 68.31 -0.74 11.69
N PRO A 335 68.05 -2.08 11.88
CA PRO A 335 67.20 -2.98 11.10
C PRO A 335 66.36 -4.05 11.85
N ALA A 336 65.58 -4.78 11.04
CA ALA A 336 64.78 -5.97 11.34
C ALA A 336 65.57 -7.16 11.96
N THR A 337 64.85 -8.14 12.53
CA THR A 337 64.77 -9.55 12.02
C THR A 337 64.27 -10.59 13.05
N LEU A 338 63.28 -11.40 12.61
CA LEU A 338 62.91 -12.81 12.95
C LEU A 338 63.02 -13.35 14.40
N ALA A 339 61.94 -13.98 14.89
CA ALA A 339 61.84 -15.45 14.92
C ALA A 339 60.52 -15.95 15.53
N ALA A 340 59.97 -16.98 14.88
CA ALA A 340 58.85 -17.79 15.31
C ALA A 340 59.15 -18.63 16.55
N ARG A 341 58.10 -18.99 17.32
CA ARG A 341 57.94 -20.29 17.99
C ARG A 341 56.52 -20.48 18.53
N HIS A 342 55.79 -21.43 17.93
CA HIS A 342 54.77 -22.25 18.59
C HIS A 342 55.44 -23.11 19.69
N PRO A 343 54.71 -23.52 20.75
CA PRO A 343 54.00 -24.79 20.70
C PRO A 343 52.63 -24.86 21.42
N ALA A 344 51.87 -25.83 20.92
CA ALA A 344 50.82 -26.69 21.48
C ALA A 344 50.21 -26.45 22.90
N ALA A 345 48.87 -26.44 22.88
CA ALA A 345 47.93 -27.23 23.69
C ALA A 345 48.20 -27.45 25.18
N ASP A 346 47.26 -26.97 26.02
CA ASP A 346 46.58 -27.87 26.95
C ASP A 346 45.17 -27.38 27.33
N LYS A 347 44.31 -28.33 27.66
CA LYS A 347 42.92 -28.21 28.08
C LYS A 347 42.83 -27.77 29.54
N GLY A 348 41.80 -27.00 29.90
CA GLY A 348 41.46 -26.78 31.30
C GLY A 348 40.33 -25.77 31.48
N ASN A 349 39.22 -26.24 32.05
CA ASN A 349 37.92 -25.59 32.18
C ASN A 349 37.81 -24.65 33.40
N LEU A 350 36.80 -23.75 33.33
CA LEU A 350 36.08 -23.06 34.43
C LEU A 350 36.90 -22.01 35.21
N THR A 351 36.48 -20.76 35.44
CA THR A 351 35.16 -20.27 35.88
C THR A 351 35.13 -18.73 35.81
N GLN A 352 33.94 -18.14 35.61
CA GLN A 352 33.49 -16.79 36.03
C GLN A 352 34.39 -15.56 35.81
N THR A 353 33.97 -14.65 34.92
CA THR A 353 33.92 -13.21 35.25
C THR A 353 32.91 -12.46 34.37
N ALA A 354 32.22 -11.51 34.99
CA ALA A 354 31.26 -10.59 34.41
C ALA A 354 31.78 -9.89 33.15
N GLN A 355 30.96 -9.84 32.09
CA GLN A 355 31.19 -8.98 30.94
C GLN A 355 30.44 -7.66 31.11
N SER A 356 31.22 -6.63 31.33
CA SER A 356 30.94 -5.25 30.95
C SER A 356 30.38 -5.18 29.53
N ALA A 357 29.36 -4.35 29.35
CA ALA A 357 28.82 -3.99 28.05
C ALA A 357 29.92 -3.39 27.16
N LEU A 358 30.39 -4.19 26.21
CA LEU A 358 31.17 -3.72 25.08
C LEU A 358 30.16 -3.04 24.14
N VAL A 359 30.15 -1.71 24.13
CA VAL A 359 29.44 -0.92 23.11
C VAL A 359 30.11 -1.24 21.77
N MET A 360 29.54 -2.17 21.01
CA MET A 360 29.83 -2.27 19.60
C MET A 360 29.31 -0.99 18.94
N GLN A 361 30.23 -0.10 18.58
CA GLN A 361 29.93 0.95 17.61
C GLN A 361 29.54 0.25 16.31
N GLN A 362 28.24 0.28 15.99
CA GLN A 362 27.78 -0.05 14.65
C GLN A 362 28.47 0.93 13.68
N PRO A 363 29.04 0.45 12.56
CA PRO A 363 29.53 1.36 11.53
C PRO A 363 28.38 2.26 11.09
N GLU A 364 28.64 3.57 11.02
CA GLU A 364 27.64 4.51 10.54
C GLU A 364 27.15 4.06 9.15
N PRO A 365 25.84 4.09 8.90
CA PRO A 365 25.30 3.65 7.62
C PRO A 365 25.86 4.53 6.51
N ASP A 366 26.24 3.95 5.35
CA ASP A 366 26.93 4.63 4.23
C ASP A 366 26.30 5.96 3.77
N TRP A 367 25.02 6.20 4.06
CA TRP A 367 24.34 7.46 3.75
C TRP A 367 24.68 8.60 4.73
N MET A 368 25.13 8.32 5.96
CA MET A 368 25.61 9.29 6.95
C MET A 368 27.01 9.82 6.62
N GLN A 369 27.87 9.04 5.96
CA GLN A 369 29.20 9.49 5.49
C GLN A 369 29.11 10.70 4.54
N TRP A 370 27.94 10.96 3.96
CA TRP A 370 27.68 12.15 3.12
C TRP A 370 27.44 13.44 3.91
N ILE A 371 27.00 13.38 5.17
CA ILE A 371 26.73 14.56 5.99
C ILE A 371 28.05 15.29 6.28
N ASP A 372 29.11 14.54 6.58
CA ASP A 372 30.45 15.09 6.81
C ASP A 372 31.07 15.68 5.53
N LEU A 373 30.79 15.08 4.36
CA LEU A 373 31.26 15.60 3.07
C LEU A 373 30.59 16.92 2.65
N GLN A 374 29.37 17.22 3.09
CA GLN A 374 28.68 18.48 2.76
C GLN A 374 29.04 19.65 3.69
N LEU A 375 29.56 19.36 4.89
CA LEU A 375 29.99 20.37 5.86
C LEU A 375 31.45 20.80 5.68
N SER A 376 32.18 20.17 4.75
CA SER A 376 33.55 20.58 4.42
C SER A 376 33.55 21.90 3.63
N PRO A 377 34.27 22.94 4.11
CA PRO A 377 34.36 24.24 3.43
C PRO A 377 35.11 24.18 2.07
N ASP A 378 35.69 23.03 1.71
CA ASP A 378 36.53 22.87 0.51
C ASP A 378 35.83 22.22 -0.70
N VAL A 379 34.50 22.27 -0.79
CA VAL A 379 33.79 21.78 -2.00
C VAL A 379 33.96 22.80 -3.15
N PRO A 380 34.51 22.41 -4.32
CA PRO A 380 34.81 23.35 -5.39
C PRO A 380 33.55 24.04 -5.93
N ASN A 381 33.65 25.36 -6.09
CA ASN A 381 32.67 26.38 -6.52
C ASN A 381 31.79 26.06 -7.76
N GLY A 382 31.94 24.90 -8.40
CA GLY A 382 31.17 24.47 -9.57
C GLY A 382 29.80 23.84 -9.25
N TRP A 383 29.65 23.19 -8.09
CA TRP A 383 28.42 22.44 -7.77
C TRP A 383 27.22 23.37 -7.48
N TRP A 384 27.44 24.44 -6.71
CA TRP A 384 26.43 25.46 -6.41
C TRP A 384 25.89 26.21 -7.64
N LYS A 385 26.73 26.41 -8.67
CA LYS A 385 26.31 27.04 -9.94
C LYS A 385 25.33 26.15 -10.72
N ARG A 386 25.46 24.81 -10.65
CA ARG A 386 24.53 23.87 -11.30
C ARG A 386 23.18 23.80 -10.58
N LEU A 387 23.17 23.92 -9.25
CA LEU A 387 21.94 23.93 -8.45
C LEU A 387 21.11 25.22 -8.65
N LYS A 388 21.76 26.40 -8.63
CA LYS A 388 21.10 27.69 -8.93
C LYS A 388 20.54 27.76 -10.35
N LYS A 389 21.21 27.13 -11.33
CA LYS A 389 20.73 27.08 -12.73
C LYS A 389 19.46 26.23 -12.87
N ARG A 390 19.31 25.15 -12.11
CA ARG A 390 18.09 24.32 -12.10
C ARG A 390 16.91 24.98 -11.39
N LEU A 391 17.15 25.70 -10.28
CA LEU A 391 16.09 26.40 -9.55
C LEU A 391 15.54 27.64 -10.29
N ARG A 392 16.31 28.27 -11.20
CA ARG A 392 15.80 29.36 -12.06
C ARG A 392 14.90 28.89 -13.19
N VAL A 393 15.03 27.66 -13.66
CA VAL A 393 14.21 27.12 -14.77
C VAL A 393 12.78 26.82 -14.31
N GLY A 394 12.54 26.60 -13.02
CA GLY A 394 11.19 26.37 -12.46
C GLY A 394 10.38 27.63 -12.09
N ARG A 395 10.89 28.84 -12.34
CA ARG A 395 10.18 30.12 -12.04
C ARG A 395 9.68 30.86 -13.29
N ARG A 396 9.73 30.22 -14.46
CA ARG A 396 9.07 30.71 -15.68
C ARG A 396 8.11 29.66 -16.20
N GLN A 397 7.02 29.42 -15.47
CA GLN A 397 5.73 29.02 -16.00
C GLN A 397 4.65 29.61 -15.10
#